data_AF-A0A451C0T8-F1
#
_entry.id   AF-A0A451C0T8-F1
#
_cell.length_a   1.000
_cell.length_b   1.000
_cell.length_c   1.000
_cell.angle_alpha   90.00
_cell.angle_beta   90.00
_cell.angle_gamma   90.00
#
_symmetry.space_group_name_H-M   'P 1'
#
loop_
_entity.id
_entity.type
_entity.pdbx_description
1 polymer ?
#
loop_
_entity_poly.entity_id
_entity_poly.type
_entity_poly.pdbx_seq_one_letter_code
_entity_poly.pdbx_strand_id
1 'polypeptide(L)'
;MSKTKSPFQFRLLIIEDQKRWCRDMAESLWDILGTDSARYWYDWAEDATEAKEKVASNHYHFISIDQNIPERPGELVMSEIGQSLWERFAKTQRFSFRIVYTAYGETALGDDAVRTGKAEYWHKSMTGRTHRERAIYSADGWAERIGEILDREYIGHALRQAGEFLPPGMARIAGQIAESCRVGDKPDFEVPPEKEAIYLKDCLVLWDLALHLAWVQAIALNQEPYARTGMTVENSENPAVREADLLRLLPEIAKKDWLGAWAKYIGPGDPETREGAGGRFLEQASGPLRQLRDRLSNTFTFGSLQKEVQASCDSLLALLDALAFWADNPLFTHVRRQEEQEGWWLAETLRGGEQITREPIEFEVRVPAGMADIQENDVCIHWRGPEGEPLLVNLSPFVTVQIDESTRQPVLWLISHHRDGIWYRRSLGDGAIYPWEGIGEEEREVLEAAFGVEG
;
A
#
# COMPACT_ATOMS: atom_id res chain seq x y z
N MET A 1 3.55 27.31 -22.07
CA MET A 1 3.87 25.94 -21.60
C MET A 1 2.60 25.38 -20.98
N SER A 2 2.07 24.30 -21.54
CA SER A 2 0.93 23.57 -20.96
C SER A 2 1.38 23.02 -19.60
N LYS A 3 0.87 23.57 -18.50
CA LYS A 3 1.01 22.94 -17.18
C LYS A 3 0.11 21.71 -17.20
N THR A 4 0.62 20.59 -17.67
CA THR A 4 -0.01 19.29 -17.42
C THR A 4 -0.07 19.13 -15.91
N LYS A 5 -1.29 19.10 -15.36
CA LYS A 5 -1.53 18.86 -13.93
C LYS A 5 -0.84 17.54 -13.55
N SER A 6 -0.18 17.51 -12.39
CA SER A 6 0.30 16.27 -11.81
C SER A 6 -0.89 15.29 -11.70
N PRO A 7 -0.79 14.06 -12.25
CA PRO A 7 -1.84 13.06 -12.10
C PRO A 7 -1.92 12.50 -10.67
N PHE A 8 -0.85 12.64 -9.87
CA PHE A 8 -0.77 12.18 -8.49
C PHE A 8 -0.80 13.35 -7.49
N GLN A 9 -1.51 13.17 -6.37
CA GLN A 9 -1.64 14.17 -5.31
C GLN A 9 -1.22 13.57 -3.96
N PHE A 10 -0.19 14.15 -3.34
CA PHE A 10 0.20 13.82 -1.97
C PHE A 10 -0.86 14.28 -0.98
N ARG A 11 -1.14 13.44 0.01
CA ARG A 11 -2.05 13.71 1.12
C ARG A 11 -1.28 13.82 2.43
N LEU A 12 -1.52 14.88 3.17
CA LEU A 12 -0.84 15.17 4.43
C LEU A 12 -1.87 15.28 5.55
N LEU A 13 -1.53 14.79 6.74
CA LEU A 13 -2.30 14.99 7.95
C LEU A 13 -1.46 15.74 8.98
N ILE A 14 -1.95 16.89 9.43
CA ILE A 14 -1.33 17.69 10.48
C ILE A 14 -2.19 17.60 11.74
N ILE A 15 -1.61 17.10 12.83
CA ILE A 15 -2.28 16.95 14.13
C ILE A 15 -1.65 17.96 15.10
N GLU A 16 -2.44 18.94 15.51
CA GLU A 16 -2.02 20.09 16.31
C GLU A 16 -3.24 20.72 17.01
N ASP A 17 -3.15 20.95 18.32
CA ASP A 17 -4.20 21.60 19.12
C ASP A 17 -3.95 23.10 19.34
N GLN A 18 -2.69 23.58 19.24
CA GLN A 18 -2.39 24.97 19.55
C GLN A 18 -2.80 25.88 18.41
N LYS A 19 -3.95 26.55 18.57
CA LYS A 19 -4.57 27.46 17.59
C LYS A 19 -3.60 28.43 16.89
N ARG A 20 -2.61 28.96 17.63
CA ARG A 20 -1.60 29.85 17.03
C ARG A 20 -0.73 29.08 16.03
N TRP A 21 -0.22 27.92 16.44
CA TRP A 21 0.60 27.09 15.57
C TRP A 21 -0.21 26.55 14.39
N CYS A 22 -1.46 26.12 14.59
CA CYS A 22 -2.34 25.73 13.47
C CYS A 22 -2.45 26.85 12.42
N ARG A 23 -2.65 28.09 12.85
CA ARG A 23 -2.74 29.25 11.95
C ARG A 23 -1.43 29.49 11.22
N ASP A 24 -0.32 29.60 11.97
CA ASP A 24 0.99 29.88 11.41
C ASP A 24 1.38 28.78 10.39
N MET A 25 1.18 27.51 10.74
CA MET A 25 1.43 26.37 9.84
C MET A 25 0.47 26.33 8.63
N ALA A 26 -0.80 26.69 8.79
CA ALA A 26 -1.76 26.71 7.68
C ALA A 26 -1.39 27.80 6.65
N GLU A 27 -0.95 28.96 7.11
CA GLU A 27 -0.42 30.03 6.26
C GLU A 27 0.84 29.54 5.53
N SER A 28 1.82 28.98 6.25
CA SER A 28 3.06 28.47 5.64
C SER A 28 2.83 27.33 4.64
N LEU A 29 1.97 26.36 4.96
CA LEU A 29 1.64 25.24 4.05
C LEU A 29 0.94 25.74 2.81
N TRP A 30 0.05 26.74 2.93
CA TRP A 30 -0.62 27.34 1.78
C TRP A 30 0.38 28.07 0.87
N ASP A 31 1.27 28.88 1.45
CA ASP A 31 2.24 29.66 0.69
C ASP A 31 3.26 28.77 -0.04
N ILE A 32 3.71 27.68 0.60
CA ILE A 32 4.76 26.80 0.07
C ILE A 32 4.17 25.70 -0.82
N LEU A 33 3.14 24.99 -0.36
CA LEU A 33 2.57 23.82 -1.06
C LEU A 33 1.23 24.12 -1.74
N GLY A 34 0.42 25.03 -1.17
CA GLY A 34 -0.92 25.35 -1.66
C GLY A 34 -0.96 25.99 -3.05
N THR A 35 0.15 26.56 -3.51
CA THR A 35 0.28 27.07 -4.90
C THR A 35 0.24 25.96 -5.95
N ASP A 36 0.49 24.71 -5.55
CA ASP A 36 0.30 23.49 -6.35
C ASP A 36 -0.72 22.55 -5.68
N SER A 37 -1.95 23.04 -5.52
CA SER A 37 -3.07 22.23 -5.00
C SER A 37 -3.40 21.00 -5.85
N ALA A 38 -2.90 20.92 -7.09
CA ALA A 38 -2.99 19.70 -7.89
C ALA A 38 -2.03 18.60 -7.38
N ARG A 39 -0.93 18.99 -6.73
CA ARG A 39 0.10 18.08 -6.20
C ARG A 39 -0.03 17.79 -4.71
N TYR A 40 -0.54 18.71 -3.90
CA TYR A 40 -0.65 18.53 -2.45
C TYR A 40 -2.07 18.79 -1.93
N TRP A 41 -2.50 17.95 -0.99
CA TRP A 41 -3.70 18.10 -0.19
C TRP A 41 -3.35 17.89 1.28
N TYR A 42 -3.86 18.71 2.18
CA TYR A 42 -3.59 18.56 3.61
C TYR A 42 -4.86 18.71 4.44
N ASP A 43 -4.99 17.83 5.44
CA ASP A 43 -6.04 17.86 6.44
C ASP A 43 -5.47 18.20 7.82
N TRP A 44 -6.35 18.69 8.70
CA TRP A 44 -6.05 19.06 10.07
C TRP A 44 -6.83 18.19 11.04
N ALA A 45 -6.23 17.85 12.17
CA ALA A 45 -6.94 17.33 13.33
C ALA A 45 -6.49 18.04 14.62
N GLU A 46 -7.43 18.51 15.42
CA GLU A 46 -7.13 19.23 16.67
C GLU A 46 -7.00 18.30 17.89
N ASP A 47 -7.37 17.02 17.74
CA ASP A 47 -7.30 16.01 18.79
C ASP A 47 -7.10 14.59 18.24
N ALA A 48 -6.84 13.64 19.14
CA ALA A 48 -6.57 12.26 18.76
C ALA A 48 -7.77 11.52 18.19
N THR A 49 -9.00 11.86 18.61
CA THR A 49 -10.21 11.23 18.09
C THR A 49 -10.41 11.61 16.63
N GLU A 50 -10.35 12.91 16.32
CA GLU A 50 -10.45 13.41 14.94
C GLU A 50 -9.34 12.82 14.04
N ALA A 51 -8.11 12.74 14.55
CA ALA A 51 -6.99 12.15 13.81
C ALA A 51 -7.26 10.67 13.45
N LYS A 52 -7.82 9.89 14.38
CA LYS A 52 -8.16 8.48 14.16
C LYS A 52 -9.28 8.32 13.12
N GLU A 53 -10.27 9.20 13.11
CA GLU A 53 -11.36 9.21 12.12
C GLU A 53 -10.85 9.51 10.70
N LYS A 54 -9.93 10.48 10.58
CA LYS A 54 -9.29 10.80 9.30
C LYS A 54 -8.43 9.67 8.76
N VAL A 55 -7.59 9.07 9.61
CA VAL A 55 -6.76 7.91 9.26
C VAL A 55 -7.57 6.65 8.95
N ALA A 56 -8.77 6.51 9.52
CA ALA A 56 -9.66 5.40 9.19
C ALA A 56 -10.22 5.52 7.76
N SER A 57 -10.47 6.74 7.30
CA SER A 57 -11.11 7.03 6.01
C SER A 57 -10.14 7.34 4.88
N ASN A 58 -8.91 7.79 5.19
CA ASN A 58 -7.94 8.23 4.19
C ASN A 58 -6.54 7.66 4.45
N HIS A 59 -5.80 7.40 3.38
CA HIS A 59 -4.36 7.20 3.43
C HIS A 59 -3.64 8.53 3.35
N TYR A 60 -2.59 8.68 4.16
CA TYR A 60 -1.75 9.87 4.19
C TYR A 60 -0.31 9.51 3.87
N HIS A 61 0.32 10.30 3.01
CA HIS A 61 1.73 10.14 2.62
C HIS A 61 2.65 10.76 3.67
N PHE A 62 2.15 11.78 4.36
CA PHE A 62 2.82 12.46 5.45
C PHE A 62 1.89 12.63 6.65
N ILE A 63 2.35 12.31 7.85
CA ILE A 63 1.61 12.56 9.09
C ILE A 63 2.52 13.29 10.07
N SER A 64 2.10 14.48 10.49
CA SER A 64 2.75 15.31 11.50
C SER A 64 1.96 15.23 12.80
N ILE A 65 2.58 14.75 13.88
CA ILE A 65 1.90 14.54 15.18
C ILE A 65 2.51 15.43 16.27
N ASP A 66 1.74 16.39 16.80
CA ASP A 66 2.15 17.01 18.08
C ASP A 66 2.11 15.92 19.16
N GLN A 67 3.24 15.73 19.82
CA GLN A 67 3.39 14.81 20.93
C GLN A 67 2.37 15.12 22.04
N ASN A 68 2.16 16.40 22.30
CA ASN A 68 1.32 16.89 23.37
C ASN A 68 -0.02 17.30 22.76
N ILE A 69 -0.95 16.34 22.68
CA ILE A 69 -2.29 16.53 22.10
C ILE A 69 -3.36 16.02 23.10
N PRO A 70 -4.58 16.59 23.13
CA PRO A 70 -5.69 16.00 23.89
C PRO A 70 -6.32 14.81 23.13
N GLU A 71 -7.00 13.92 23.86
CA GLU A 71 -7.72 12.80 23.24
C GLU A 71 -9.03 13.27 22.60
N ARG A 72 -9.68 14.28 23.19
CA ARG A 72 -10.90 14.94 22.72
C ARG A 72 -10.87 16.45 22.96
N PRO A 73 -11.77 17.23 22.31
CA PRO A 73 -11.84 18.66 22.53
C PRO A 73 -12.07 19.02 24.01
N GLY A 74 -11.20 19.85 24.56
CA GLY A 74 -11.30 20.35 25.93
C GLY A 74 -10.75 19.43 27.02
N GLU A 75 -10.20 18.27 26.66
CA GLU A 75 -9.49 17.39 27.61
C GLU A 75 -8.05 17.87 27.89
N LEU A 76 -7.40 17.24 28.87
CA LEU A 76 -6.01 17.53 29.21
C LEU A 76 -5.08 17.08 28.07
N VAL A 77 -4.11 17.93 27.75
CA VAL A 77 -3.04 17.63 26.81
C VAL A 77 -2.04 16.67 27.46
N MET A 78 -1.79 15.51 26.85
CA MET A 78 -0.88 14.49 27.39
C MET A 78 0.06 13.95 26.32
N SER A 79 1.28 13.63 26.71
CA SER A 79 2.32 13.17 25.79
C SER A 79 2.13 11.72 25.32
N GLU A 80 1.51 10.91 26.18
CA GLU A 80 1.17 9.52 25.98
C GLU A 80 0.13 9.35 24.87
N ILE A 81 -0.69 10.38 24.63
CA ILE A 81 -1.71 10.39 23.58
C ILE A 81 -1.03 10.51 22.20
N GLY A 82 -0.10 11.46 22.04
CA GLY A 82 0.69 11.59 20.80
C GLY A 82 1.55 10.36 20.51
N GLN A 83 2.15 9.76 21.54
CA GLN A 83 2.84 8.47 21.42
C GLN A 83 1.91 7.36 20.92
N SER A 84 0.75 7.21 21.56
CA SER A 84 -0.25 6.19 21.20
C SER A 84 -0.73 6.34 19.76
N LEU A 85 -0.95 7.59 19.30
CA LEU A 85 -1.25 7.89 17.89
C LEU A 85 -0.14 7.42 16.96
N TRP A 86 1.12 7.75 17.26
CA TRP A 86 2.25 7.35 16.43
C TRP A 86 2.37 5.83 16.30
N GLU A 87 2.28 5.11 17.43
CA GLU A 87 2.35 3.64 17.45
C GLU A 87 1.18 2.99 16.70
N ARG A 88 -0.01 3.57 16.83
CA ARG A 88 -1.20 3.11 16.11
C ARG A 88 -1.06 3.34 14.61
N PHE A 89 -0.67 4.54 14.19
CA PHE A 89 -0.54 4.88 12.78
C PHE A 89 0.62 4.14 12.11
N ALA A 90 1.68 3.80 12.85
CA ALA A 90 2.71 2.90 12.34
C ALA A 90 2.15 1.53 11.91
N LYS A 91 1.05 1.08 12.50
CA LYS A 91 0.38 -0.20 12.17
C LYS A 91 -0.68 -0.06 11.07
N THR A 92 -1.34 1.09 10.97
CA THR A 92 -2.53 1.29 10.13
C THR A 92 -2.36 2.32 9.02
N GLN A 93 -1.14 2.81 8.78
CA GLN A 93 -0.79 3.78 7.75
C GLN A 93 0.64 3.44 7.28
N ARG A 94 0.83 2.27 6.66
CA ARG A 94 2.13 1.87 6.11
C ARG A 94 2.48 2.79 4.95
N PHE A 95 3.78 2.98 4.73
CA PHE A 95 4.37 3.88 3.72
C PHE A 95 4.22 5.38 4.02
N SER A 96 3.39 5.76 4.98
CA SER A 96 3.40 7.14 5.47
C SER A 96 4.75 7.51 6.06
N PHE A 97 5.22 8.69 5.72
CA PHE A 97 6.30 9.35 6.43
C PHE A 97 5.71 10.00 7.68
N ARG A 98 6.20 9.61 8.86
CA ARG A 98 5.62 10.03 10.15
C ARG A 98 6.64 10.79 10.95
N ILE A 99 6.26 11.98 11.39
CA ILE A 99 7.07 12.78 12.30
C ILE A 99 6.30 13.05 13.59
N VAL A 100 7.03 13.09 14.70
CA VAL A 100 6.51 13.54 15.99
C VAL A 100 7.22 14.82 16.39
N TYR A 101 6.51 15.73 17.04
CA TYR A 101 7.10 16.99 17.42
C TYR A 101 6.59 17.57 18.72
N THR A 102 7.41 18.43 19.33
CA THR A 102 7.05 19.10 20.59
C THR A 102 7.66 20.50 20.69
N ALA A 103 7.08 21.32 21.57
CA ALA A 103 7.71 22.54 22.09
C ALA A 103 8.49 22.31 23.41
N TYR A 104 8.31 21.17 24.09
CA TYR A 104 8.73 20.98 25.49
C TYR A 104 10.13 20.37 25.66
N GLY A 105 10.83 20.06 24.58
CA GLY A 105 12.21 19.54 24.60
C GLY A 105 12.37 18.08 25.08
N GLU A 106 11.41 17.56 25.85
CA GLU A 106 11.37 16.15 26.29
C GLU A 106 10.57 15.29 25.30
N THR A 107 11.20 14.22 24.80
CA THR A 107 10.61 13.24 23.87
C THR A 107 9.85 12.18 24.65
N ALA A 108 8.56 12.00 24.35
CA ALA A 108 7.72 10.96 24.96
C ALA A 108 7.84 9.61 24.24
N LEU A 109 8.18 9.63 22.95
CA LEU A 109 8.64 8.42 22.28
C LEU A 109 9.94 7.97 22.95
N GLY A 110 9.99 6.69 23.36
CA GLY A 110 11.19 6.14 23.99
C GLY A 110 12.43 6.34 23.13
N ASP A 111 13.56 6.61 23.76
CA ASP A 111 14.86 6.86 23.12
C ASP A 111 15.19 5.79 22.06
N ASP A 112 14.72 4.56 22.23
CA ASP A 112 14.91 3.46 21.28
C ASP A 112 14.20 3.66 19.94
N ALA A 113 12.97 4.18 19.91
CA ALA A 113 12.25 4.42 18.66
C ALA A 113 12.91 5.53 17.83
N VAL A 114 13.42 6.56 18.53
CA VAL A 114 14.17 7.68 17.93
C VAL A 114 15.57 7.21 17.50
N ARG A 115 16.30 6.50 18.37
CA ARG A 115 17.67 6.02 18.15
C ARG A 115 17.76 4.96 17.04
N THR A 116 16.75 4.12 16.91
CA THR A 116 16.69 3.13 15.81
C THR A 116 16.24 3.75 14.48
N GLY A 117 15.99 5.07 14.43
CA GLY A 117 15.54 5.77 13.23
C GLY A 117 14.14 5.37 12.78
N LYS A 118 13.36 4.72 13.65
CA LYS A 118 11.99 4.30 13.34
C LYS A 118 11.02 5.47 13.42
N ALA A 119 11.31 6.46 14.27
CA ALA A 119 10.56 7.72 14.40
C ALA A 119 11.47 8.92 14.09
N GLU A 120 10.99 9.84 13.26
CA GLU A 120 11.65 11.13 13.05
C GLU A 120 11.04 12.18 13.99
N TYR A 121 11.90 12.95 14.67
CA TYR A 121 11.51 13.86 15.73
C TYR A 121 11.98 15.28 15.48
N TRP A 122 11.04 16.24 15.52
CA TRP A 122 11.31 17.66 15.27
C TRP A 122 10.88 18.53 16.47
N HIS A 123 11.48 19.71 16.60
CA HIS A 123 11.19 20.66 17.68
C HIS A 123 10.59 21.97 17.13
N LYS A 124 9.56 22.49 17.81
CA LYS A 124 8.99 23.81 17.50
C LYS A 124 9.99 24.91 17.82
N SER A 125 10.19 25.85 16.89
CA SER A 125 11.08 26.99 17.11
C SER A 125 10.41 28.08 17.95
N MET A 126 10.89 28.26 19.18
CA MET A 126 10.45 29.34 20.06
C MET A 126 10.89 30.73 19.61
N THR A 127 11.84 30.82 18.67
CA THR A 127 12.39 32.09 18.15
C THR A 127 11.88 32.43 16.74
N GLY A 128 11.08 31.55 16.14
CA GLY A 128 10.66 31.66 14.74
C GLY A 128 11.78 31.39 13.73
N ARG A 129 12.96 30.93 14.17
CA ARG A 129 14.09 30.58 13.28
C ARG A 129 14.20 29.08 13.07
N THR A 130 14.44 28.69 11.82
CA THR A 130 14.71 27.29 11.46
C THR A 130 16.20 26.97 11.64
N HIS A 131 16.49 25.88 12.33
CA HIS A 131 17.82 25.28 12.47
C HIS A 131 17.74 23.79 12.09
N ARG A 132 17.81 23.51 10.79
CA ARG A 132 17.61 22.16 10.21
C ARG A 132 18.53 21.10 10.82
N GLU A 133 19.81 21.44 11.06
CA GLU A 133 20.81 20.52 11.67
C GLU A 133 20.45 20.06 13.09
N ARG A 134 19.58 20.81 13.78
CA ARG A 134 19.11 20.49 15.14
C ARG A 134 17.66 20.02 15.14
N ALA A 135 17.08 19.80 13.97
CA ALA A 135 15.66 19.52 13.78
C ALA A 135 14.73 20.54 14.48
N ILE A 136 15.13 21.82 14.56
CA ILE A 136 14.30 22.89 15.12
C ILE A 136 13.70 23.68 13.97
N TYR A 137 12.38 23.77 13.89
CA TYR A 137 11.68 24.34 12.74
C TYR A 137 10.72 25.45 13.15
N SER A 138 10.74 26.56 12.41
CA SER A 138 9.61 27.48 12.35
C SER A 138 8.50 26.87 11.49
N ALA A 139 7.31 27.49 11.46
CA ALA A 139 6.22 27.02 10.60
C ALA A 139 6.62 26.97 9.11
N ASP A 140 7.30 28.00 8.61
CA ASP A 140 7.82 28.03 7.24
C ASP A 140 8.83 26.91 6.99
N GLY A 141 9.82 26.78 7.88
CA GLY A 141 10.83 25.73 7.75
C GLY A 141 10.24 24.32 7.80
N TRP A 142 9.15 24.15 8.54
CA TRP A 142 8.40 22.90 8.61
C TRP A 142 7.77 22.55 7.26
N ALA A 143 7.02 23.50 6.69
CA ALA A 143 6.36 23.33 5.40
C ALA A 143 7.36 23.11 4.26
N GLU A 144 8.49 23.83 4.25
CA GLU A 144 9.60 23.60 3.31
C GLU A 144 10.14 22.17 3.42
N ARG A 145 10.41 21.71 4.64
CA ARG A 145 10.98 20.37 4.86
C ARG A 145 10.01 19.27 4.46
N ILE A 146 8.72 19.43 4.74
CA ILE A 146 7.67 18.52 4.28
C ILE A 146 7.69 18.41 2.75
N GLY A 147 7.72 19.55 2.04
CA GLY A 147 7.81 19.56 0.58
C GLY A 147 9.04 18.82 0.07
N GLU A 148 10.21 19.10 0.65
CA GLU A 148 11.46 18.40 0.32
C GLU A 148 11.36 16.88 0.51
N ILE A 149 10.78 16.41 1.62
CA ILE A 149 10.59 14.98 1.89
C ILE A 149 9.68 14.36 0.83
N LEU A 150 8.54 14.97 0.55
CA LEU A 150 7.57 14.42 -0.40
C LEU A 150 8.13 14.36 -1.82
N ASP A 151 8.85 15.40 -2.25
CA ASP A 151 9.36 15.48 -3.62
C ASP A 151 10.62 14.67 -3.86
N ARG A 152 11.46 14.51 -2.83
CA ARG A 152 12.80 13.95 -3.00
C ARG A 152 13.00 12.65 -2.25
N GLU A 153 12.36 12.42 -1.12
CA GLU A 153 12.70 11.29 -0.24
C GLU A 153 11.61 10.21 -0.20
N TYR A 154 10.35 10.59 -0.47
CA TYR A 154 9.19 9.73 -0.25
C TYR A 154 9.22 8.45 -1.07
N ILE A 155 9.58 8.49 -2.36
CA ILE A 155 9.65 7.27 -3.19
C ILE A 155 10.63 6.26 -2.58
N GLY A 156 11.83 6.73 -2.19
CA GLY A 156 12.83 5.88 -1.55
C GLY A 156 12.35 5.34 -0.20
N HIS A 157 11.66 6.15 0.60
CA HIS A 157 11.03 5.73 1.85
C HIS A 157 9.97 4.65 1.64
N ALA A 158 9.00 4.90 0.76
CA ALA A 158 7.90 3.98 0.46
C ALA A 158 8.41 2.65 -0.11
N LEU A 159 9.43 2.65 -0.97
CA LEU A 159 10.04 1.42 -1.49
C LEU A 159 10.74 0.59 -0.39
N ARG A 160 11.41 1.24 0.57
CA ARG A 160 12.00 0.53 1.72
C ARG A 160 10.92 -0.07 2.61
N GLN A 161 9.85 0.68 2.88
CA GLN A 161 8.69 0.17 3.62
C GLN A 161 8.00 -0.98 2.87
N ALA A 162 7.92 -0.91 1.54
CA ALA A 162 7.40 -1.97 0.70
C ALA A 162 8.22 -3.26 0.83
N GLY A 163 9.55 -3.16 0.93
CA GLY A 163 10.44 -4.29 1.21
C GLY A 163 10.21 -4.98 2.55
N GLU A 164 9.58 -4.30 3.51
CA GLU A 164 9.28 -4.83 4.85
C GLU A 164 7.86 -5.44 4.92
N PHE A 165 6.87 -4.77 4.31
CA PHE A 165 5.45 -5.07 4.56
C PHE A 165 4.72 -5.75 3.42
N LEU A 166 5.24 -5.72 2.18
CA LEU A 166 4.58 -6.40 1.06
C LEU A 166 4.83 -7.91 1.06
N PRO A 167 4.02 -8.68 0.31
CA PRO A 167 4.30 -10.08 0.03
C PRO A 167 5.73 -10.29 -0.53
N PRO A 168 6.40 -11.41 -0.21
CA PRO A 168 7.85 -11.54 -0.39
C PRO A 168 8.39 -11.25 -1.78
N GLY A 169 7.68 -11.71 -2.81
CA GLY A 169 7.98 -11.42 -4.21
C GLY A 169 8.04 -9.94 -4.55
N MET A 170 6.98 -9.23 -4.14
CA MET A 170 6.84 -7.79 -4.39
C MET A 170 7.81 -7.00 -3.50
N ALA A 171 7.98 -7.41 -2.25
CA ALA A 171 8.94 -6.84 -1.31
C ALA A 171 10.38 -6.92 -1.83
N ARG A 172 10.78 -8.07 -2.39
CA ARG A 172 12.10 -8.24 -3.00
C ARG A 172 12.33 -7.27 -4.16
N ILE A 173 11.37 -7.16 -5.08
CA ILE A 173 11.48 -6.22 -6.21
C ILE A 173 11.49 -4.77 -5.71
N ALA A 174 10.64 -4.41 -4.75
CA ALA A 174 10.64 -3.07 -4.17
C ALA A 174 11.99 -2.71 -3.52
N GLY A 175 12.62 -3.67 -2.83
CA GLY A 175 13.98 -3.53 -2.30
C GLY A 175 15.03 -3.29 -3.39
N GLN A 176 14.97 -4.05 -4.49
CA GLN A 176 15.87 -3.87 -5.66
C GLN A 176 15.71 -2.49 -6.31
N ILE A 177 14.47 -2.01 -6.43
CA ILE A 177 14.19 -0.64 -6.90
C ILE A 177 14.80 0.36 -5.91
N ALA A 178 14.60 0.20 -4.60
CA ALA A 178 15.16 1.09 -3.58
C ALA A 178 16.69 1.18 -3.66
N GLU A 179 17.37 0.04 -3.83
CA GLU A 179 18.82 -0.02 -4.03
C GLU A 179 19.28 0.65 -5.33
N SER A 180 18.44 0.60 -6.37
CA SER A 180 18.70 1.29 -7.63
C SER A 180 18.58 2.81 -7.52
N CYS A 181 17.84 3.31 -6.53
CA CYS A 181 17.62 4.73 -6.27
C CYS A 181 18.60 5.35 -5.26
N ARG A 182 19.55 4.56 -4.73
CA ARG A 182 20.48 5.02 -3.68
C ARG A 182 21.77 5.59 -4.29
N VAL A 183 22.05 6.87 -4.01
CA VAL A 183 23.32 7.54 -4.32
C VAL A 183 24.08 7.86 -3.03
N GLY A 184 24.91 6.90 -2.58
CA GLY A 184 25.66 7.03 -1.33
C GLY A 184 24.74 7.05 -0.10
N ASP A 185 24.95 8.01 0.80
CA ASP A 185 24.18 8.16 2.05
C ASP A 185 23.13 9.29 1.97
N LYS A 186 22.84 9.82 0.78
CA LYS A 186 21.80 10.83 0.62
C LYS A 186 20.40 10.20 0.70
N PRO A 187 19.43 10.88 1.33
CA PRO A 187 18.04 10.41 1.38
C PRO A 187 17.29 10.63 0.06
N ASP A 188 17.84 11.48 -0.83
CA ASP A 188 17.27 11.82 -2.12
C ASP A 188 17.08 10.59 -3.03
N PHE A 189 15.92 10.54 -3.67
CA PHE A 189 15.60 9.67 -4.78
C PHE A 189 16.35 10.17 -6.02
N GLU A 190 17.34 9.38 -6.44
CA GLU A 190 18.09 9.62 -7.66
C GLU A 190 18.45 8.28 -8.29
N VAL A 191 18.18 8.11 -9.58
CA VAL A 191 18.54 6.90 -10.32
C VAL A 191 19.80 7.19 -11.13
N PRO A 192 20.96 6.57 -10.79
CA PRO A 192 22.19 6.74 -11.55
C PRO A 192 22.01 6.30 -13.01
N PRO A 193 22.65 6.96 -13.99
CA PRO A 193 22.52 6.62 -15.41
C PRO A 193 22.75 5.13 -15.73
N GLU A 194 23.70 4.49 -15.05
CA GLU A 194 24.03 3.08 -15.22
C GLU A 194 22.97 2.11 -14.68
N LYS A 195 22.04 2.58 -13.83
CA LYS A 195 20.97 1.77 -13.24
C LYS A 195 19.59 2.01 -13.86
N GLU A 196 19.44 3.02 -14.73
CA GLU A 196 18.14 3.43 -15.30
C GLU A 196 17.37 2.25 -15.94
N ALA A 197 18.06 1.39 -16.69
CA ALA A 197 17.43 0.26 -17.38
C ALA A 197 16.89 -0.80 -16.42
N ILE A 198 17.68 -1.14 -15.39
CA ILE A 198 17.29 -2.12 -14.38
C ILE A 198 16.15 -1.56 -13.53
N TYR A 199 16.26 -0.29 -13.11
CA TYR A 199 15.22 0.42 -12.40
C TYR A 199 13.87 0.37 -13.13
N LEU A 200 13.82 0.75 -14.41
CA LEU A 200 12.58 0.73 -15.18
C LEU A 200 12.03 -0.69 -15.34
N LYS A 201 12.90 -1.68 -15.56
CA LYS A 201 12.49 -3.08 -15.65
C LYS A 201 11.86 -3.55 -14.33
N ASP A 202 12.49 -3.26 -13.19
CA ASP A 202 12.00 -3.69 -11.89
C ASP A 202 10.69 -2.97 -11.53
N CYS A 203 10.53 -1.69 -11.88
CA CYS A 203 9.24 -1.00 -11.78
C CYS A 203 8.12 -1.70 -12.57
N LEU A 204 8.42 -2.15 -13.80
CA LEU A 204 7.45 -2.89 -14.60
C LEU A 204 7.13 -4.27 -14.03
N VAL A 205 8.12 -4.97 -13.45
CA VAL A 205 7.89 -6.24 -12.75
C VAL A 205 7.00 -6.02 -11.53
N LEU A 206 7.30 -5.02 -10.70
CA LEU A 206 6.50 -4.71 -9.51
C LEU A 206 5.04 -4.39 -9.88
N TRP A 207 4.85 -3.59 -10.94
CA TRP A 207 3.53 -3.29 -11.48
C TRP A 207 2.78 -4.53 -11.96
N ASP A 208 3.40 -5.40 -12.76
CA ASP A 208 2.75 -6.59 -13.30
C ASP A 208 2.35 -7.56 -12.17
N LEU A 209 3.18 -7.70 -11.12
CA LEU A 209 2.83 -8.46 -9.92
C LEU A 209 1.64 -7.85 -9.17
N ALA A 210 1.63 -6.53 -8.97
CA ALA A 210 0.53 -5.82 -8.30
C ALA A 210 -0.79 -5.95 -9.09
N LEU A 211 -0.73 -5.78 -10.41
CA LEU A 211 -1.88 -5.93 -11.30
C LEU A 211 -2.44 -7.36 -11.25
N HIS A 212 -1.56 -8.37 -11.28
CA HIS A 212 -1.97 -9.77 -11.22
C HIS A 212 -2.61 -10.10 -9.87
N LEU A 213 -2.00 -9.67 -8.76
CA LEU A 213 -2.55 -9.87 -7.42
C LEU A 213 -3.92 -9.21 -7.28
N ALA A 214 -4.07 -7.96 -7.73
CA ALA A 214 -5.35 -7.25 -7.72
C ALA A 214 -6.42 -8.00 -8.54
N TRP A 215 -6.07 -8.46 -9.75
CA TRP A 215 -6.98 -9.19 -10.62
C TRP A 215 -7.44 -10.52 -10.00
N VAL A 216 -6.50 -11.32 -9.48
CA VAL A 216 -6.80 -12.59 -8.81
C VAL A 216 -7.65 -12.38 -7.54
N GLN A 217 -7.35 -11.36 -6.74
CA GLN A 217 -8.18 -11.02 -5.59
C GLN A 217 -9.58 -10.59 -6.01
N ALA A 218 -9.70 -9.78 -7.07
CA ALA A 218 -11.00 -9.37 -7.57
C ALA A 218 -11.82 -10.56 -8.11
N ILE A 219 -11.18 -11.56 -8.71
CA ILE A 219 -11.84 -12.80 -9.11
C ILE A 219 -12.34 -13.55 -7.86
N ALA A 220 -11.47 -13.81 -6.88
CA ALA A 220 -11.83 -14.53 -5.66
C ALA A 220 -13.01 -13.86 -4.93
N LEU A 221 -12.98 -12.52 -4.82
CA LEU A 221 -14.06 -11.71 -4.24
C LEU A 221 -15.35 -11.68 -5.06
N ASN A 222 -15.39 -12.28 -6.26
CA ASN A 222 -16.57 -12.42 -7.11
C ASN A 222 -17.00 -13.89 -7.29
N GLN A 223 -16.40 -14.84 -6.56
CA GLN A 223 -16.81 -16.25 -6.55
C GLN A 223 -17.48 -16.64 -5.23
N GLU A 224 -18.08 -17.84 -5.17
CA GLU A 224 -18.58 -18.41 -3.91
C GLU A 224 -17.41 -18.70 -2.95
N PRO A 225 -17.59 -18.57 -1.61
CA PRO A 225 -18.81 -18.24 -0.84
C PRO A 225 -19.11 -16.74 -0.70
N TYR A 226 -18.31 -15.88 -1.31
CA TYR A 226 -18.26 -14.45 -1.02
C TYR A 226 -19.33 -13.65 -1.76
N ALA A 227 -19.55 -14.01 -3.02
CA ALA A 227 -20.13 -13.09 -3.96
C ALA A 227 -20.45 -13.79 -5.27
N ARG A 228 -21.42 -14.71 -5.33
CA ARG A 228 -21.79 -15.35 -6.61
C ARG A 228 -22.39 -14.32 -7.59
N THR A 229 -21.54 -13.64 -8.35
CA THR A 229 -21.97 -12.70 -9.40
C THR A 229 -22.22 -13.41 -10.72
N GLY A 230 -21.76 -14.65 -10.87
CA GLY A 230 -21.82 -15.40 -12.13
C GLY A 230 -20.90 -14.81 -13.20
N MET A 231 -19.96 -13.94 -12.80
CA MET A 231 -19.02 -13.32 -13.71
C MET A 231 -17.86 -14.25 -13.99
N THR A 232 -17.62 -14.49 -15.27
CA THR A 232 -16.40 -15.13 -15.76
C THR A 232 -15.35 -14.07 -16.07
N VAL A 233 -14.07 -14.44 -16.01
CA VAL A 233 -12.94 -13.65 -16.53
C VAL A 233 -12.40 -14.23 -17.81
N GLU A 234 -11.72 -13.41 -18.59
CA GLU A 234 -11.06 -13.90 -19.80
C GLU A 234 -9.78 -14.65 -19.43
N ASN A 235 -9.63 -15.84 -20.00
CA ASN A 235 -8.46 -16.69 -19.80
C ASN A 235 -7.25 -16.15 -20.60
N SER A 236 -6.51 -15.21 -20.02
CA SER A 236 -5.42 -14.50 -20.70
C SER A 236 -4.25 -14.13 -19.79
N GLU A 237 -3.03 -14.22 -20.34
CA GLU A 237 -1.83 -13.67 -19.70
C GLU A 237 -1.68 -12.16 -19.92
N ASN A 238 -2.45 -11.56 -20.83
CA ASN A 238 -2.24 -10.19 -21.27
C ASN A 238 -2.67 -9.18 -20.19
N PRO A 239 -1.77 -8.29 -19.72
CA PRO A 239 -2.11 -7.25 -18.76
C PRO A 239 -3.26 -6.34 -19.19
N ALA A 240 -3.40 -6.04 -20.49
CA ALA A 240 -4.53 -5.24 -20.98
C ALA A 240 -5.88 -5.93 -20.74
N VAL A 241 -5.92 -7.26 -20.81
CA VAL A 241 -7.12 -8.05 -20.51
C VAL A 241 -7.42 -8.01 -19.00
N ARG A 242 -6.38 -8.16 -18.16
CA ARG A 242 -6.53 -8.03 -16.70
C ARG A 242 -7.01 -6.64 -16.27
N GLU A 243 -6.51 -5.58 -16.90
CA GLU A 243 -7.00 -4.21 -16.69
C GLU A 243 -8.50 -4.10 -17.03
N ALA A 244 -8.92 -4.67 -18.16
CA ALA A 244 -10.32 -4.67 -18.59
C ALA A 244 -11.22 -5.49 -17.65
N ASP A 245 -10.75 -6.64 -17.18
CA ASP A 245 -11.45 -7.44 -16.19
C ASP A 245 -11.58 -6.71 -14.86
N LEU A 246 -10.52 -6.07 -14.37
CA LEU A 246 -10.58 -5.27 -13.15
C LEU A 246 -11.57 -4.11 -13.27
N LEU A 247 -11.60 -3.40 -14.40
CA LEU A 247 -12.60 -2.35 -14.66
C LEU A 247 -14.04 -2.88 -14.57
N ARG A 248 -14.26 -4.16 -14.83
CA ARG A 248 -15.57 -4.81 -14.79
C ARG A 248 -15.89 -5.41 -13.42
N LEU A 249 -14.91 -6.03 -12.75
CA LEU A 249 -15.08 -6.74 -11.47
C LEU A 249 -15.16 -5.79 -10.28
N LEU A 250 -14.34 -4.73 -10.26
CA LEU A 250 -14.27 -3.82 -9.12
C LEU A 250 -15.59 -3.09 -8.83
N PRO A 251 -16.34 -2.58 -9.84
CA PRO A 251 -17.70 -2.08 -9.63
C PRO A 251 -18.63 -3.04 -8.90
N GLU A 252 -18.58 -4.35 -9.19
CA GLU A 252 -19.46 -5.34 -8.55
C GLU A 252 -19.04 -5.65 -7.12
N ILE A 253 -17.74 -5.58 -6.81
CA ILE A 253 -17.22 -5.63 -5.44
C ILE A 253 -17.67 -4.38 -4.67
N ALA A 254 -17.63 -3.20 -5.31
CA ALA A 254 -18.04 -1.94 -4.72
C ALA A 254 -19.49 -1.96 -4.23
N LYS A 255 -20.41 -2.49 -5.06
CA LYS A 255 -21.84 -2.63 -4.73
C LYS A 255 -22.12 -3.45 -3.47
N LYS A 256 -21.14 -4.19 -2.97
CA LYS A 256 -21.24 -5.02 -1.76
C LYS A 256 -20.66 -4.34 -0.53
N ASP A 257 -20.28 -3.07 -0.64
CA ASP A 257 -19.54 -2.31 0.38
C ASP A 257 -18.16 -2.90 0.71
N TRP A 258 -17.63 -3.72 -0.21
CA TRP A 258 -16.35 -4.42 -0.08
C TRP A 258 -15.20 -3.67 -0.72
N LEU A 259 -15.35 -2.37 -1.03
CA LEU A 259 -14.22 -1.54 -1.45
C LEU A 259 -13.77 -0.55 -0.38
N GLY A 260 -14.39 -0.52 0.80
CA GLY A 260 -14.07 0.45 1.85
C GLY A 260 -12.58 0.54 2.22
N ALA A 261 -11.91 -0.60 2.36
CA ALA A 261 -10.47 -0.63 2.66
C ALA A 261 -9.60 -0.11 1.49
N TRP A 262 -9.97 -0.39 0.24
CA TRP A 262 -9.32 0.17 -0.95
C TRP A 262 -9.63 1.66 -1.14
N ALA A 263 -10.85 2.08 -0.79
CA ALA A 263 -11.33 3.45 -0.89
C ALA A 263 -10.52 4.42 -0.01
N LYS A 264 -9.87 3.92 1.03
CA LYS A 264 -8.93 4.67 1.87
C LYS A 264 -7.72 5.19 1.07
N TYR A 265 -7.13 4.38 0.20
CA TYR A 265 -5.87 4.72 -0.50
C TYR A 265 -6.12 5.55 -1.75
N ILE A 266 -7.15 5.15 -2.50
CA ILE A 266 -7.36 5.66 -3.85
C ILE A 266 -8.82 6.12 -3.99
N GLY A 267 -9.43 6.61 -2.89
CA GLY A 267 -10.73 7.31 -2.75
C GLY A 267 -12.01 6.51 -3.08
N PRO A 268 -13.21 7.06 -2.77
CA PRO A 268 -14.50 6.37 -2.91
C PRO A 268 -14.77 6.03 -4.38
N GLY A 269 -15.15 4.78 -4.62
CA GLY A 269 -15.42 4.21 -5.93
C GLY A 269 -16.85 4.41 -6.40
N ASP A 270 -17.07 5.30 -7.35
CA ASP A 270 -18.27 5.41 -8.16
C ASP A 270 -18.15 4.52 -9.43
N PRO A 271 -19.07 3.55 -9.62
CA PRO A 271 -19.09 2.64 -10.77
C PRO A 271 -19.35 3.30 -12.13
N GLU A 272 -20.04 4.43 -12.16
CA GLU A 272 -20.46 5.13 -13.38
C GLU A 272 -19.39 6.13 -13.84
N THR A 273 -18.72 6.80 -12.90
CA THR A 273 -17.72 7.82 -13.23
C THR A 273 -16.29 7.26 -13.33
N ARG A 274 -16.06 6.01 -12.88
CA ARG A 274 -14.73 5.41 -12.67
C ARG A 274 -13.88 6.15 -11.62
N GLU A 275 -14.45 7.12 -10.91
CA GLU A 275 -13.79 7.77 -9.80
C GLU A 275 -13.72 6.76 -8.66
N GLY A 276 -12.55 6.21 -8.34
CA GLY A 276 -12.48 5.12 -7.38
C GLY A 276 -11.14 4.44 -7.25
N ALA A 277 -11.01 3.60 -6.23
CA ALA A 277 -9.75 2.99 -5.85
C ALA A 277 -9.03 2.29 -7.02
N GLY A 278 -9.63 1.20 -7.52
CA GLY A 278 -9.01 0.48 -8.62
C GLY A 278 -9.12 1.20 -9.97
N GLY A 279 -10.08 2.11 -10.16
CA GLY A 279 -10.14 2.98 -11.35
C GLY A 279 -8.92 3.89 -11.47
N ARG A 280 -8.53 4.55 -10.38
CA ARG A 280 -7.32 5.39 -10.30
C ARG A 280 -6.05 4.58 -10.41
N PHE A 281 -5.96 3.41 -9.75
CA PHE A 281 -4.82 2.51 -9.95
C PHE A 281 -4.65 2.18 -11.44
N LEU A 282 -5.73 1.85 -12.15
CA LEU A 282 -5.68 1.49 -13.56
C LEU A 282 -5.34 2.70 -14.45
N GLU A 283 -5.87 3.87 -14.16
CA GLU A 283 -5.66 5.09 -14.94
C GLU A 283 -4.28 5.73 -14.70
N GLN A 284 -3.85 5.85 -13.45
CA GLN A 284 -2.68 6.63 -13.05
C GLN A 284 -1.40 5.79 -12.96
N ALA A 285 -1.52 4.50 -12.63
CA ALA A 285 -0.39 3.58 -12.57
C ALA A 285 -0.40 2.58 -13.75
N SER A 286 -1.45 1.75 -13.86
CA SER A 286 -1.40 0.57 -14.74
C SER A 286 -1.29 0.91 -16.22
N GLY A 287 -2.20 1.74 -16.74
CA GLY A 287 -2.20 2.14 -18.15
C GLY A 287 -0.88 2.78 -18.58
N PRO A 288 -0.36 3.80 -17.85
CA PRO A 288 0.93 4.40 -18.15
C PRO A 288 2.12 3.42 -18.11
N LEU A 289 2.17 2.52 -17.11
CA LEU A 289 3.24 1.52 -16.99
C LEU A 289 3.14 0.45 -18.09
N ARG A 290 1.94 0.04 -18.49
CA ARG A 290 1.75 -0.80 -19.68
C ARG A 290 2.26 -0.12 -20.94
N GLN A 291 1.92 1.15 -21.15
CA GLN A 291 2.42 1.91 -22.30
C GLN A 291 3.95 2.01 -22.27
N LEU A 292 4.57 2.21 -21.10
CA LEU A 292 6.01 2.17 -20.93
C LEU A 292 6.59 0.80 -21.33
N ARG A 293 6.01 -0.30 -20.84
CA ARG A 293 6.41 -1.66 -21.23
C ARG A 293 6.37 -1.85 -22.74
N ASP A 294 5.25 -1.47 -23.36
CA ASP A 294 5.05 -1.63 -24.80
C ASP A 294 6.06 -0.78 -25.60
N ARG A 295 6.43 0.43 -25.11
CA ARG A 295 7.49 1.26 -25.72
C ARG A 295 8.88 0.62 -25.58
N LEU A 296 9.24 0.14 -24.38
CA LEU A 296 10.54 -0.49 -24.11
C LEU A 296 10.72 -1.83 -24.84
N SER A 297 9.63 -2.55 -25.11
CA SER A 297 9.66 -3.83 -25.82
C SER A 297 9.90 -3.67 -27.33
N ASN A 298 9.49 -2.53 -27.90
CA ASN A 298 9.44 -2.31 -29.34
C ASN A 298 10.61 -1.50 -29.91
N THR A 299 11.43 -0.87 -29.08
CA THR A 299 12.49 0.04 -29.55
C THR A 299 13.51 0.27 -28.44
N PHE A 300 14.79 0.52 -28.75
CA PHE A 300 15.78 0.78 -27.70
C PHE A 300 17.27 0.55 -27.99
N THR A 301 17.93 1.33 -28.86
CA THR A 301 19.33 1.75 -28.63
C THR A 301 19.30 3.20 -28.15
N PHE A 302 19.20 3.44 -26.84
CA PHE A 302 19.18 4.79 -26.28
C PHE A 302 20.56 5.21 -25.76
N GLY A 303 20.94 6.47 -26.01
CA GLY A 303 21.70 7.22 -25.00
C GLY A 303 20.71 7.70 -23.92
N SER A 304 20.97 7.39 -22.65
CA SER A 304 20.20 7.70 -21.42
C SER A 304 18.66 7.57 -21.46
N LEU A 305 18.14 6.71 -20.57
CA LEU A 305 16.73 6.46 -20.28
C LEU A 305 16.13 7.47 -19.27
N GLN A 306 16.88 8.49 -18.86
CA GLN A 306 16.49 9.46 -17.82
C GLN A 306 15.12 10.10 -18.06
N LYS A 307 14.75 10.36 -19.32
CA LYS A 307 13.43 10.93 -19.64
C LYS A 307 12.28 9.98 -19.30
N GLU A 308 12.45 8.69 -19.54
CA GLU A 308 11.42 7.69 -19.19
C GLU A 308 11.36 7.50 -17.67
N VAL A 309 12.50 7.52 -16.96
CA VAL A 309 12.54 7.53 -15.49
C VAL A 309 11.72 8.70 -14.95
N GLN A 310 12.01 9.92 -15.40
CA GLN A 310 11.31 11.11 -14.93
C GLN A 310 9.81 11.10 -15.29
N ALA A 311 9.46 10.63 -16.49
CA ALA A 311 8.06 10.54 -16.93
C ALA A 311 7.26 9.48 -16.17
N SER A 312 7.92 8.51 -15.53
CA SER A 312 7.28 7.41 -14.82
C SER A 312 7.11 7.66 -13.32
N CYS A 313 7.70 8.73 -12.77
CA CYS A 313 7.67 9.01 -11.33
C CYS A 313 6.25 9.07 -10.75
N ASP A 314 5.31 9.75 -11.41
CA ASP A 314 3.95 9.87 -10.90
C ASP A 314 3.17 8.54 -10.98
N SER A 315 3.41 7.75 -12.03
CA SER A 315 2.83 6.41 -12.13
C SER A 315 3.41 5.46 -11.09
N LEU A 316 4.69 5.60 -10.73
CA LEU A 316 5.28 4.87 -9.62
C LEU A 316 4.71 5.31 -8.27
N LEU A 317 4.49 6.61 -8.06
CA LEU A 317 3.84 7.11 -6.85
C LEU A 317 2.42 6.55 -6.71
N ALA A 318 1.63 6.58 -7.78
CA ALA A 318 0.29 5.98 -7.81
C ALA A 318 0.33 4.46 -7.56
N LEU A 319 1.36 3.76 -8.07
CA LEU A 319 1.57 2.35 -7.77
C LEU A 319 1.91 2.14 -6.28
N LEU A 320 2.81 2.94 -5.71
CA LEU A 320 3.21 2.82 -4.30
C LEU A 320 2.05 3.09 -3.34
N ASP A 321 1.20 4.07 -3.67
CA ASP A 321 -0.01 4.38 -2.90
C ASP A 321 -1.01 3.22 -2.95
N ALA A 322 -1.21 2.61 -4.13
CA ALA A 322 -1.99 1.37 -4.24
C ALA A 322 -1.35 0.20 -3.47
N LEU A 323 -0.02 0.10 -3.48
CA LEU A 323 0.70 -0.96 -2.76
C LEU A 323 0.55 -0.87 -1.24
N ALA A 324 0.37 0.34 -0.69
CA ALA A 324 0.11 0.55 0.72
C ALA A 324 -1.15 -0.20 1.20
N PHE A 325 -2.12 -0.45 0.31
CA PHE A 325 -3.28 -1.29 0.62
C PHE A 325 -2.87 -2.68 1.13
N TRP A 326 -1.99 -3.40 0.42
CA TRP A 326 -1.56 -4.74 0.82
C TRP A 326 -0.59 -4.73 2.00
N ALA A 327 0.12 -3.61 2.22
CA ALA A 327 0.93 -3.44 3.42
C ALA A 327 0.07 -3.28 4.69
N ASP A 328 -1.05 -2.55 4.58
CA ASP A 328 -2.01 -2.36 5.68
C ASP A 328 -2.97 -3.54 5.84
N ASN A 329 -3.22 -4.30 4.78
CA ASN A 329 -4.09 -5.48 4.74
C ASN A 329 -3.30 -6.71 4.26
N PRO A 330 -2.36 -7.21 5.07
CA PRO A 330 -1.46 -8.30 4.67
C PRO A 330 -2.20 -9.60 4.41
N LEU A 331 -1.61 -10.43 3.55
CA LEU A 331 -2.07 -11.79 3.30
C LEU A 331 -1.73 -12.69 4.49
N PHE A 332 -2.67 -13.54 4.85
CA PHE A 332 -2.62 -14.46 5.97
C PHE A 332 -2.51 -15.89 5.50
N THR A 333 -1.77 -16.69 6.27
CA THR A 333 -1.66 -18.15 6.13
C THR A 333 -1.75 -18.82 7.48
N HIS A 334 -1.91 -20.15 7.48
CA HIS A 334 -2.03 -20.95 8.72
C HIS A 334 -3.11 -20.40 9.65
N VAL A 335 -4.24 -19.97 9.07
CA VAL A 335 -5.32 -19.32 9.82
C VAL A 335 -6.05 -20.36 10.66
N ARG A 336 -6.14 -20.12 11.98
CA ARG A 336 -6.77 -21.05 12.92
C ARG A 336 -7.55 -20.34 14.00
N ARG A 337 -8.62 -20.98 14.48
CA ARG A 337 -9.38 -20.49 15.64
C ARG A 337 -8.54 -20.58 16.91
N GLN A 338 -8.66 -19.59 17.78
CA GLN A 338 -8.14 -19.71 19.15
C GLN A 338 -9.08 -20.58 19.99
N GLU A 339 -8.52 -21.59 20.67
CA GLU A 339 -9.30 -22.51 21.49
C GLU A 339 -9.89 -21.84 22.74
N GLU A 340 -9.19 -20.84 23.29
CA GLU A 340 -9.53 -20.23 24.58
C GLU A 340 -10.47 -19.02 24.47
N GLN A 341 -10.70 -18.48 23.27
CA GLN A 341 -11.50 -17.27 23.06
C GLN A 341 -12.39 -17.41 21.81
N GLU A 342 -13.70 -17.54 22.02
CA GLU A 342 -14.68 -17.60 20.95
C GLU A 342 -14.65 -16.31 20.12
N GLY A 343 -14.57 -16.43 18.78
CA GLY A 343 -14.50 -15.29 17.85
C GLY A 343 -13.08 -14.79 17.55
N TRP A 344 -12.05 -15.32 18.23
CA TRP A 344 -10.65 -14.95 18.01
C TRP A 344 -9.91 -15.94 17.13
N TRP A 345 -9.01 -15.40 16.31
CA TRP A 345 -8.25 -16.14 15.31
C TRP A 345 -6.78 -15.77 15.38
N LEU A 346 -5.96 -16.76 15.03
CA LEU A 346 -4.52 -16.64 14.83
C LEU A 346 -4.21 -16.82 13.35
N ALA A 347 -3.30 -16.01 12.83
CA ALA A 347 -2.73 -16.22 11.51
C ALA A 347 -1.27 -15.78 11.44
N GLU A 348 -0.54 -16.31 10.47
CA GLU A 348 0.79 -15.83 10.09
C GLU A 348 0.67 -14.83 8.96
N THR A 349 1.34 -13.67 9.11
CA THR A 349 1.46 -12.70 8.01
C THR A 349 2.55 -13.11 7.03
N LEU A 350 2.27 -13.05 5.72
CA LEU A 350 3.28 -13.24 4.68
C LEU A 350 3.84 -11.89 4.22
N ARG A 351 4.96 -11.49 4.80
CA ARG A 351 5.65 -10.24 4.45
C ARG A 351 7.17 -10.33 4.54
N GLY A 352 7.82 -9.35 3.93
CA GLY A 352 9.27 -9.18 3.94
C GLY A 352 9.95 -9.80 2.73
N GLY A 353 11.05 -9.18 2.27
CA GLY A 353 11.80 -9.59 1.07
C GLY A 353 12.62 -10.87 1.25
N GLU A 354 13.96 -10.74 1.33
CA GLU A 354 14.88 -11.89 1.41
C GLU A 354 14.72 -12.73 2.68
N GLN A 355 14.11 -12.16 3.72
CA GLN A 355 13.76 -12.84 4.96
C GLN A 355 12.27 -12.72 5.17
N ILE A 356 11.57 -13.84 5.02
CA ILE A 356 10.14 -13.91 5.28
C ILE A 356 9.94 -13.90 6.79
N THR A 357 9.24 -12.89 7.30
CA THR A 357 8.84 -12.83 8.70
C THR A 357 7.44 -13.42 8.84
N ARG A 358 7.34 -14.52 9.59
CA ARG A 358 6.07 -15.11 10.02
C ARG A 358 5.77 -14.62 11.42
N GLU A 359 5.21 -13.42 11.51
CA GLU A 359 4.73 -12.92 12.80
C GLU A 359 3.29 -13.38 13.02
N PRO A 360 3.03 -14.15 14.10
CA PRO A 360 1.67 -14.50 14.45
C PRO A 360 0.93 -13.24 14.87
N ILE A 361 -0.28 -13.09 14.35
CA ILE A 361 -1.18 -12.02 14.71
C ILE A 361 -2.48 -12.59 15.27
N GLU A 362 -3.02 -11.89 16.25
CA GLU A 362 -4.32 -12.18 16.84
C GLU A 362 -5.33 -11.16 16.34
N PHE A 363 -6.50 -11.63 15.93
CA PHE A 363 -7.57 -10.75 15.48
C PHE A 363 -8.94 -11.38 15.75
N GLU A 364 -9.89 -10.49 16.05
CA GLU A 364 -11.29 -10.83 16.16
C GLU A 364 -11.95 -10.71 14.78
N VAL A 365 -12.70 -11.75 14.37
CA VAL A 365 -13.41 -11.74 13.10
C VAL A 365 -14.67 -12.60 13.18
N ARG A 366 -15.76 -12.12 12.57
CA ARG A 366 -16.92 -12.98 12.31
C ARG A 366 -16.68 -13.71 11.00
N VAL A 367 -16.64 -15.04 11.06
CA VAL A 367 -16.51 -15.85 9.85
C VAL A 367 -17.90 -16.10 9.27
N PRO A 368 -18.16 -15.78 7.99
CA PRO A 368 -19.41 -16.13 7.32
C PRO A 368 -19.76 -17.62 7.49
N ALA A 369 -21.04 -17.92 7.66
CA ALA A 369 -21.51 -19.31 7.69
C ALA A 369 -21.07 -20.03 6.40
N GLY A 370 -20.26 -21.10 6.53
CA GLY A 370 -19.70 -21.84 5.40
C GLY A 370 -18.17 -21.89 5.32
N MET A 371 -17.46 -21.04 6.07
CA MET A 371 -15.98 -21.04 6.14
C MET A 371 -15.43 -21.83 7.34
N ALA A 372 -16.05 -22.95 7.67
CA ALA A 372 -15.65 -23.74 8.83
C ALA A 372 -14.29 -24.43 8.66
N ASP A 373 -13.87 -24.69 7.41
CA ASP A 373 -12.66 -25.46 7.08
C ASP A 373 -11.69 -24.62 6.23
N ILE A 374 -10.95 -23.71 6.89
CA ILE A 374 -9.78 -23.07 6.26
C ILE A 374 -8.63 -24.06 6.32
N GLN A 375 -8.09 -24.43 5.16
CA GLN A 375 -6.96 -25.35 5.07
C GLN A 375 -5.64 -24.64 5.42
N GLU A 376 -4.62 -25.40 5.80
CA GLU A 376 -3.32 -24.84 6.20
C GLU A 376 -2.65 -24.00 5.10
N ASN A 377 -2.85 -24.41 3.82
CA ASN A 377 -2.30 -23.74 2.64
C ASN A 377 -3.20 -22.63 2.08
N ASP A 378 -4.34 -22.36 2.71
CA ASP A 378 -5.22 -21.30 2.27
C ASP A 378 -4.61 -19.95 2.56
N VAL A 379 -4.72 -19.07 1.56
CA VAL A 379 -4.32 -17.68 1.70
C VAL A 379 -5.56 -16.85 1.94
N CYS A 380 -5.60 -16.16 3.07
CA CYS A 380 -6.73 -15.30 3.41
C CYS A 380 -6.32 -13.83 3.42
N ILE A 381 -7.29 -12.95 3.27
CA ILE A 381 -7.16 -11.53 3.58
C ILE A 381 -8.20 -11.18 4.64
N HIS A 382 -7.78 -10.45 5.66
CA HIS A 382 -8.72 -9.86 6.61
C HIS A 382 -9.18 -8.52 6.10
N TRP A 383 -10.48 -8.44 5.91
CA TRP A 383 -11.14 -7.31 5.30
C TRP A 383 -11.95 -6.53 6.33
N ARG A 384 -11.74 -5.21 6.38
CA ARG A 384 -12.53 -4.29 7.22
C ARG A 384 -13.20 -3.25 6.33
N GLY A 385 -14.54 -3.28 6.28
CA GLY A 385 -15.32 -2.20 5.68
C GLY A 385 -15.22 -0.91 6.52
N PRO A 386 -15.71 0.24 6.01
CA PRO A 386 -15.64 1.52 6.73
C PRO A 386 -16.51 1.54 7.99
N GLU A 387 -17.60 0.77 7.98
CA GLU A 387 -18.58 0.67 9.09
C GLU A 387 -18.99 -0.79 9.40
N GLY A 388 -18.28 -1.77 8.82
CA GLY A 388 -18.62 -3.19 8.92
C GLY A 388 -17.77 -3.95 9.93
N GLU A 389 -18.32 -5.05 10.46
CA GLU A 389 -17.53 -6.02 11.23
C GLU A 389 -16.43 -6.61 10.33
N PRO A 390 -15.22 -6.87 10.89
CA PRO A 390 -14.16 -7.52 10.15
C PRO A 390 -14.64 -8.88 9.59
N LEU A 391 -14.22 -9.17 8.36
CA LEU A 391 -14.46 -10.45 7.69
C LEU A 391 -13.13 -11.08 7.29
N LEU A 392 -13.09 -12.40 7.26
CA LEU A 392 -11.98 -13.17 6.72
C LEU A 392 -12.38 -13.69 5.35
N VAL A 393 -11.57 -13.39 4.33
CA VAL A 393 -11.81 -13.81 2.95
C VAL A 393 -10.72 -14.77 2.53
N ASN A 394 -11.09 -16.02 2.23
CA ASN A 394 -10.26 -17.04 1.62
C ASN A 394 -10.10 -16.75 0.12
N LEU A 395 -8.87 -16.71 -0.34
CA LEU A 395 -8.51 -16.44 -1.72
C LEU A 395 -8.19 -17.71 -2.51
N SER A 396 -8.22 -18.89 -1.88
CA SER A 396 -8.07 -20.18 -2.55
C SER A 396 -9.25 -20.44 -3.50
N PRO A 397 -9.02 -21.14 -4.64
CA PRO A 397 -7.74 -21.61 -5.16
C PRO A 397 -6.96 -20.55 -5.98
N PHE A 398 -7.43 -19.29 -6.02
CA PHE A 398 -6.85 -18.24 -6.86
C PHE A 398 -5.50 -17.73 -6.34
N VAL A 399 -5.35 -17.69 -5.01
CA VAL A 399 -4.06 -17.44 -4.33
C VAL A 399 -3.79 -18.63 -3.42
N THR A 400 -2.61 -19.23 -3.58
CA THR A 400 -2.17 -20.33 -2.73
C THR A 400 -0.75 -20.09 -2.21
N VAL A 401 -0.40 -20.77 -1.12
CA VAL A 401 0.97 -20.79 -0.61
C VAL A 401 1.52 -22.22 -0.69
N GLN A 402 2.78 -22.36 -1.08
CA GLN A 402 3.50 -23.63 -1.02
C GLN A 402 4.90 -23.42 -0.46
N ILE A 403 5.42 -24.38 0.29
CA ILE A 403 6.81 -24.35 0.74
C ILE A 403 7.69 -24.81 -0.42
N ASP A 404 8.61 -23.96 -0.83
CA ASP A 404 9.66 -24.33 -1.78
C ASP A 404 10.60 -25.35 -1.10
N GLU A 405 10.74 -26.53 -1.70
CA GLU A 405 11.51 -27.63 -1.11
C GLU A 405 13.00 -27.30 -0.94
N SER A 406 13.55 -26.46 -1.82
CA SER A 406 14.97 -26.14 -1.86
C SER A 406 15.36 -25.09 -0.82
N THR A 407 14.51 -24.07 -0.64
CA THR A 407 14.76 -22.94 0.26
C THR A 407 14.03 -23.09 1.61
N ARG A 408 13.06 -24.00 1.69
CA ARG A 408 12.10 -24.14 2.81
C ARG A 408 11.33 -22.86 3.13
N GLN A 409 11.22 -21.96 2.16
CA GLN A 409 10.50 -20.71 2.29
C GLN A 409 9.10 -20.82 1.65
N PRO A 410 8.07 -20.18 2.22
CA PRO A 410 6.76 -20.09 1.57
C PRO A 410 6.86 -19.23 0.30
N VAL A 411 6.32 -19.75 -0.79
CA VAL A 411 6.13 -19.08 -2.07
C VAL A 411 4.64 -18.89 -2.30
N LEU A 412 4.25 -17.65 -2.55
CA LEU A 412 2.90 -17.30 -2.96
C LEU A 412 2.73 -17.53 -4.45
N TRP A 413 1.59 -18.13 -4.80
CA TRP A 413 1.22 -18.47 -6.16
C TRP A 413 -0.11 -17.81 -6.51
N LEU A 414 -0.16 -17.20 -7.69
CA LEU A 414 -1.37 -16.59 -8.26
C LEU A 414 -1.81 -17.41 -9.46
N ILE A 415 -3.10 -17.77 -9.55
CA ILE A 415 -3.61 -18.39 -10.76
C ILE A 415 -3.44 -17.45 -11.96
N SER A 416 -2.95 -17.97 -13.08
CA SER A 416 -2.64 -17.15 -14.26
C SER A 416 -3.61 -17.40 -15.42
N HIS A 417 -3.65 -18.63 -15.95
CA HIS A 417 -4.42 -18.98 -17.13
C HIS A 417 -4.57 -20.50 -17.26
N HIS A 418 -5.43 -20.95 -18.16
CA HIS A 418 -5.61 -22.33 -18.56
C HIS A 418 -5.23 -22.51 -20.04
N ARG A 419 -4.46 -23.54 -20.37
CA ARG A 419 -4.11 -23.83 -21.75
C ARG A 419 -3.87 -25.32 -21.94
N ASP A 420 -4.45 -25.88 -23.00
CA ASP A 420 -4.24 -27.27 -23.41
C ASP A 420 -4.54 -28.30 -22.28
N GLY A 421 -5.57 -28.03 -21.48
CA GLY A 421 -5.98 -28.89 -20.34
C GLY A 421 -5.13 -28.71 -19.08
N ILE A 422 -4.22 -27.73 -19.06
CA ILE A 422 -3.28 -27.47 -17.96
C ILE A 422 -3.57 -26.08 -17.38
N TRP A 423 -3.71 -26.02 -16.06
CA TRP A 423 -3.74 -24.76 -15.33
C TRP A 423 -2.33 -24.25 -15.08
N TYR A 424 -2.14 -22.94 -15.16
CA TYR A 424 -0.87 -22.28 -14.94
C TYR A 424 -0.99 -21.26 -13.82
N ARG A 425 0.05 -21.19 -13.00
CA ARG A 425 0.15 -20.27 -11.87
C ARG A 425 1.45 -19.48 -11.95
N ARG A 426 1.41 -18.23 -11.50
CA ARG A 426 2.55 -17.35 -11.39
C ARG A 426 3.09 -17.37 -9.97
N SER A 427 4.38 -17.61 -9.82
CA SER A 427 5.08 -17.42 -8.55
C SER A 427 5.29 -15.93 -8.30
N LEU A 428 4.93 -15.44 -7.12
CA LEU A 428 5.32 -14.10 -6.70
C LEU A 428 6.82 -14.02 -6.42
N GLY A 429 7.47 -15.12 -6.04
CA GLY A 429 8.89 -15.13 -5.67
C GLY A 429 9.82 -14.72 -6.81
N ASP A 430 9.61 -15.25 -8.01
CA ASP A 430 10.43 -15.01 -9.21
C ASP A 430 9.65 -14.36 -10.38
N GLY A 431 8.32 -14.27 -10.28
CA GLY A 431 7.44 -13.73 -11.32
C GLY A 431 7.17 -14.69 -12.48
N ALA A 432 7.75 -15.89 -12.49
CA ALA A 432 7.62 -16.85 -13.57
C ALA A 432 6.31 -17.63 -13.50
N ILE A 433 5.87 -18.12 -14.66
CA ILE A 433 4.63 -18.88 -14.82
C ILE A 433 4.99 -20.36 -14.98
N TYR A 434 4.30 -21.20 -14.21
CA TYR A 434 4.55 -22.63 -14.14
C TYR A 434 3.23 -23.41 -14.28
N PRO A 435 3.26 -24.61 -14.88
CA PRO A 435 2.11 -25.51 -14.86
C PRO A 435 1.78 -25.89 -13.41
N TRP A 436 0.49 -26.00 -13.11
CA TRP A 436 -0.02 -26.44 -11.83
C TRP A 436 -0.40 -27.92 -11.93
N GLU A 437 0.56 -28.77 -11.57
CA GLU A 437 0.35 -30.21 -11.48
C GLU A 437 -0.37 -30.57 -10.17
N GLY A 438 -1.29 -31.53 -10.24
CA GLY A 438 -1.95 -32.07 -9.03
C GLY A 438 -3.04 -31.18 -8.44
N ILE A 439 -3.65 -30.28 -9.21
CA ILE A 439 -4.84 -29.54 -8.78
C ILE A 439 -5.98 -30.50 -8.37
N GLY A 440 -6.61 -30.23 -7.22
CA GLY A 440 -7.76 -31.00 -6.75
C GLY A 440 -8.99 -30.82 -7.64
N GLU A 441 -9.92 -31.77 -7.60
CA GLU A 441 -11.16 -31.71 -8.40
C GLU A 441 -12.02 -30.51 -7.99
N GLU A 442 -12.20 -30.27 -6.69
CA GLU A 442 -12.95 -29.11 -6.17
C GLU A 442 -12.29 -27.77 -6.57
N GLU A 443 -10.96 -27.66 -6.47
CA GLU A 443 -10.23 -26.45 -6.88
C GLU A 443 -10.40 -26.20 -8.38
N ARG A 444 -10.33 -27.27 -9.19
CA ARG A 444 -10.52 -27.22 -10.63
C ARG A 444 -11.91 -26.73 -10.98
N GLU A 445 -12.97 -27.27 -10.36
CA GLU A 445 -14.36 -26.85 -10.61
C GLU A 445 -14.56 -25.35 -10.32
N VAL A 446 -13.98 -24.85 -9.23
CA VAL A 446 -14.05 -23.42 -8.88
C VAL A 446 -13.34 -22.55 -9.92
N LEU A 447 -12.17 -22.98 -10.41
CA LEU A 447 -11.44 -22.26 -11.46
C LEU A 447 -12.18 -22.32 -12.80
N GLU A 448 -12.71 -23.48 -13.20
CA GLU A 448 -13.48 -23.66 -14.42
C GLU A 448 -14.71 -22.75 -14.45
N ALA A 449 -15.44 -22.67 -13.32
CA ALA A 449 -16.55 -21.75 -13.15
C ALA A 449 -16.13 -20.27 -13.27
N ALA A 450 -14.98 -19.90 -12.70
CA ALA A 450 -14.49 -18.52 -12.72
C ALA A 450 -13.95 -18.08 -14.10
N PHE A 451 -13.37 -18.99 -14.87
CA PHE A 451 -12.78 -18.70 -16.19
C PHE A 451 -13.71 -19.09 -17.36
N GLY A 452 -14.88 -19.68 -17.07
CA GLY A 452 -15.82 -20.14 -18.11
C GLY A 452 -15.23 -21.22 -19.02
N VAL A 453 -14.39 -22.09 -18.46
CA VAL A 453 -13.76 -23.20 -19.17
C VAL A 453 -14.57 -24.45 -18.87
N GLU A 454 -15.08 -25.13 -19.90
CA GLU A 454 -15.67 -26.47 -19.74
C GLU A 454 -14.55 -27.52 -19.84
N GLY A 455 -14.48 -28.42 -18.86
CA GLY A 455 -13.45 -29.46 -18.72
C GLY A 455 -13.48 -30.59 -19.75
#